data_AF-A0A087CPG9-F1
#
_entry.id   AF-A0A087CPG9-F1
#
_cell.length_a   1.000
_cell.length_b   1.000
_cell.length_c   1.000
_cell.angle_alpha   90.00
_cell.angle_beta   90.00
_cell.angle_gamma   90.00
#
_symmetry.space_group_name_H-M   'P 1'
#
loop_
_entity.id
_entity.type
_entity.pdbx_description
1 polymer ?
#
loop_
_entity_poly.entity_id
_entity_poly.type
_entity_poly.pdbx_seq_one_letter_code
_entity_poly.pdbx_strand_id
1 'polypeptide(L)'
;MTAGTRSTRRSSGPSWAGPRRTRTSHPACGTRSAGTRTTRHGGDPPKPPPSKSTPSRDSEARHGFREGSEGHGDEYSGVLVFDLSVHGDNRGWFKENWQRAKMTALGLPDFGPVQNNISFNAKRGVTRGIHAEPWDKFISVATGSVFGAWVDLRPGSSFGQVFTTVLDPSKAIYIPRGVGNSFQALEDGTAYTYLVNAHWSAELKRTYTFVNLADPELGIEWPIPLGECELSEADRRHPMLRDALPMAPRRTLVTGCNGQLGRAVRAYVQEHGLEGFDYCDIDTFDMSDSGQYGRFDWSLYGTVINCGAYTAVDRAETDEGRVAAWKANATGPALLARTCAEHNITLVHVSSDYVFDGTRETHDESEPFGPLGVYGQSKAAGDLAVAGCPRHYILRSSWVIGDGHNFVRTMKALSDRVADPADALDEVTVVNDQIGRLTFTSDMARAILHLLGYRQGDMEPTAPAPYGTYDLTGSGEPASWCEIARMVFDLVNGNGDKVKPVSTEEYYANATGPVAPRPAYSTLDLNKIETTGYQPTDWRESLKVYIEKGATA
;
A
#
# COMPACT_ATOMS: atom_id res chain seq x y z
N MET A 1 -6.67 -12.20 58.00
CA MET A 1 -6.78 -11.65 59.37
C MET A 1 -5.67 -10.62 59.56
N THR A 2 -6.03 -9.45 60.09
CA THR A 2 -5.20 -8.31 60.59
C THR A 2 -4.15 -7.72 59.62
N ALA A 3 -4.31 -6.56 58.97
CA ALA A 3 -4.84 -5.22 59.30
C ALA A 3 -3.98 -4.37 60.27
N GLY A 4 -3.57 -3.17 59.79
CA GLY A 4 -3.16 -2.00 60.60
C GLY A 4 -2.12 -1.11 59.89
N THR A 5 -2.44 -0.09 59.07
CA THR A 5 -2.78 1.35 59.40
C THR A 5 -1.66 2.11 60.12
N ARG A 6 -1.34 3.41 59.94
CA ARG A 6 -1.69 4.58 59.08
C ARG A 6 -0.79 5.74 59.58
N SER A 7 -0.65 6.83 58.79
CA SER A 7 -0.50 8.26 59.18
C SER A 7 0.63 8.96 58.38
N THR A 8 0.36 9.71 57.29
CA THR A 8 -0.16 11.09 57.12
C THR A 8 0.75 12.24 57.59
N ARG A 9 1.18 13.09 56.65
CA ARG A 9 1.19 14.56 56.82
C ARG A 9 1.01 15.28 55.47
N ARG A 10 0.15 16.31 55.52
CA ARG A 10 -0.26 17.27 54.48
C ARG A 10 0.62 18.53 54.53
N SER A 11 0.74 19.23 53.39
CA SER A 11 0.78 20.71 53.26
C SER A 11 0.78 21.07 51.76
N SER A 12 -0.35 21.48 51.17
CA SER A 12 -0.82 22.88 50.96
C SER A 12 0.01 23.69 49.95
N GLY A 13 -0.63 24.04 48.81
CA GLY A 13 -0.07 24.87 47.72
C GLY A 13 0.07 26.37 48.04
N PRO A 14 0.32 27.21 47.02
CA PRO A 14 -0.79 28.00 46.49
C PRO A 14 -0.80 28.21 44.95
N SER A 15 -1.98 28.61 44.50
CA SER A 15 -2.44 29.04 43.18
C SER A 15 -1.71 30.25 42.57
N TRP A 16 -1.63 30.30 41.24
CA TRP A 16 -1.64 31.55 40.47
C TRP A 16 -2.45 31.39 39.17
N ALA A 17 -3.28 32.39 38.89
CA ALA A 17 -4.25 32.46 37.80
C ALA A 17 -3.96 33.65 36.87
N GLY A 18 -4.22 33.46 35.58
CA GLY A 18 -4.58 34.48 34.59
C GLY A 18 -3.45 35.11 33.74
N PRO A 19 -3.77 35.72 32.56
CA PRO A 19 -5.11 36.15 32.15
C PRO A 19 -5.61 35.70 30.76
N ARG A 20 -6.92 35.87 30.63
CA ARG A 20 -7.81 35.71 29.48
C ARG A 20 -7.47 36.66 28.32
N ARG A 21 -7.67 36.21 27.08
CA ARG A 21 -7.91 37.10 25.92
C ARG A 21 -9.32 36.88 25.35
N THR A 22 -10.15 37.89 25.62
CA THR A 22 -11.28 38.47 24.87
C THR A 22 -11.91 37.69 23.70
N ARG A 23 -13.19 37.32 23.92
CA ARG A 23 -14.24 37.20 22.90
C ARG A 23 -14.55 38.58 22.29
N THR A 24 -14.73 38.63 20.98
CA THR A 24 -15.56 39.64 20.30
C THR A 24 -16.79 38.94 19.71
N SER A 25 -17.94 39.56 19.89
CA SER A 25 -19.27 39.07 19.52
C SER A 25 -19.89 39.97 18.46
N HIS A 26 -20.39 39.36 17.38
CA HIS A 26 -21.61 39.66 16.60
C HIS A 26 -21.75 41.04 15.87
N PRO A 27 -22.60 41.16 14.82
CA PRO A 27 -23.86 40.41 14.63
C PRO A 27 -24.21 39.86 13.24
N ALA A 28 -25.17 38.94 13.25
CA ALA A 28 -26.03 38.59 12.13
C ALA A 28 -27.22 39.57 12.04
N CYS A 29 -27.58 39.98 10.83
CA CYS A 29 -28.88 40.56 10.42
C CYS A 29 -28.85 40.65 8.88
N GLY A 30 -29.83 40.23 8.08
CA GLY A 30 -31.14 39.67 8.36
C GLY A 30 -31.77 39.14 7.07
N THR A 31 -32.78 38.31 7.25
CA THR A 31 -33.74 37.86 6.24
C THR A 31 -34.64 39.01 5.77
N ARG A 32 -34.88 39.15 4.46
CA ARG A 32 -36.14 39.69 3.92
C ARG A 32 -36.57 38.97 2.65
N SER A 33 -37.88 38.78 2.60
CA SER A 33 -38.73 38.03 1.69
C SER A 33 -39.24 38.83 0.49
N ALA A 34 -39.50 38.12 -0.61
CA ALA A 34 -40.67 38.16 -1.50
C ALA A 34 -41.11 39.45 -2.24
N GLY A 35 -41.46 39.24 -3.53
CA GLY A 35 -42.28 40.09 -4.40
C GLY A 35 -41.44 40.75 -5.52
N THR A 36 -41.77 40.75 -6.81
CA THR A 36 -43.00 40.41 -7.54
C THR A 36 -42.65 40.39 -9.04
N ARG A 37 -43.36 39.57 -9.84
CA ARG A 37 -43.31 39.57 -11.32
C ARG A 37 -43.75 40.91 -11.91
N THR A 38 -43.03 41.38 -12.94
CA THR A 38 -43.62 42.10 -14.08
C THR A 38 -42.85 41.77 -15.36
N THR A 39 -43.60 41.48 -16.42
CA THR A 39 -43.16 41.24 -17.78
C THR A 39 -43.09 42.56 -18.56
N ARG A 40 -42.11 42.72 -19.47
CA ARG A 40 -42.28 43.11 -20.89
C ARG A 40 -40.95 43.42 -21.61
N HIS A 41 -40.79 42.75 -22.74
CA HIS A 41 -40.18 43.12 -24.03
C HIS A 41 -39.03 44.15 -24.14
N GLY A 42 -37.97 43.72 -24.83
CA GLY A 42 -37.53 44.38 -26.07
C GLY A 42 -36.10 44.92 -26.12
N GLY A 43 -35.25 44.30 -26.95
CA GLY A 43 -34.10 44.95 -27.61
C GLY A 43 -32.71 44.55 -27.10
N ASP A 44 -31.97 43.80 -27.91
CA ASP A 44 -30.52 43.60 -27.73
C ASP A 44 -29.76 44.93 -27.97
N PRO A 45 -28.79 45.30 -27.12
CA PRO A 45 -27.88 46.41 -27.40
C PRO A 45 -26.75 45.98 -28.36
N PRO A 46 -26.21 46.90 -29.19
CA PRO A 46 -25.25 46.57 -30.23
C PRO A 46 -23.86 46.22 -29.67
N LYS A 47 -23.19 45.25 -30.30
CA LYS A 47 -21.81 44.84 -29.98
C LYS A 47 -20.81 45.98 -30.21
N PRO A 48 -19.81 46.17 -29.32
CA PRO A 48 -18.73 47.14 -29.53
C PRO A 48 -17.74 46.64 -30.60
N PRO A 49 -17.03 47.56 -31.30
CA PRO A 49 -16.08 47.21 -32.36
C PRO A 49 -14.79 46.58 -31.79
N PRO A 50 -14.06 45.79 -32.59
CA PRO A 50 -12.91 45.02 -32.10
C PRO A 50 -11.73 45.93 -31.74
N SER A 51 -11.23 45.78 -30.52
CA SER A 51 -9.99 46.42 -30.07
C SER A 51 -8.78 45.77 -30.75
N LYS A 52 -7.95 46.57 -31.42
CA LYS A 52 -6.62 46.16 -31.90
C LYS A 52 -5.73 45.87 -30.69
N SER A 53 -5.44 44.60 -30.43
CA SER A 53 -4.42 44.19 -29.45
C SER A 53 -3.03 44.42 -30.05
N THR A 54 -2.21 45.17 -29.32
CA THR A 54 -0.76 45.17 -29.42
C THR A 54 -0.25 43.79 -28.97
N PRO A 55 0.76 43.18 -29.61
CA PRO A 55 1.25 41.88 -29.18
C PRO A 55 1.92 42.01 -27.80
N SER A 56 1.50 41.17 -26.86
CA SER A 56 2.16 41.01 -25.57
C SER A 56 3.53 40.37 -25.77
N ARG A 57 4.48 40.72 -24.89
CA ARG A 57 5.86 40.22 -24.83
C ARG A 57 6.00 38.74 -24.39
N ASP A 58 5.05 37.89 -24.77
CA ASP A 58 5.02 36.47 -24.37
C ASP A 58 5.23 35.49 -25.55
N SER A 59 5.74 35.96 -26.69
CA SER A 59 5.95 35.11 -27.88
C SER A 59 7.42 34.82 -28.23
N GLU A 60 8.40 35.16 -27.40
CA GLU A 60 9.84 34.90 -27.65
C GLU A 60 10.49 33.88 -26.70
N ALA A 61 9.72 33.08 -25.96
CA ALA A 61 10.24 31.99 -25.11
C ALA A 61 9.81 30.59 -25.58
N ARG A 62 9.70 30.39 -26.90
CA ARG A 62 9.40 29.08 -27.51
C ARG A 62 10.42 28.71 -28.57
N HIS A 63 11.70 28.75 -28.26
CA HIS A 63 12.72 27.99 -28.97
C HIS A 63 13.93 27.77 -28.06
N GLY A 64 14.03 26.56 -27.49
CA GLY A 64 15.15 26.22 -26.61
C GLY A 64 14.93 24.98 -25.73
N PHE A 65 14.15 23.99 -26.14
CA PHE A 65 14.25 22.64 -25.58
C PHE A 65 14.62 21.72 -26.75
N ARG A 66 15.91 21.43 -26.86
CA ARG A 66 16.42 20.36 -27.72
C ARG A 66 16.37 19.07 -26.92
N GLU A 67 15.84 18.03 -27.55
CA GLU A 67 15.92 16.63 -27.15
C GLU A 67 17.35 16.28 -26.70
N GLY A 68 17.47 15.57 -25.58
CA GLY A 68 18.76 15.15 -25.03
C GLY A 68 18.73 15.03 -23.50
N SER A 69 17.88 14.16 -22.98
CA SER A 69 17.97 13.64 -21.61
C SER A 69 17.68 12.15 -21.71
N GLU A 70 18.64 11.41 -22.26
CA GLU A 70 18.59 9.96 -22.33
C GLU A 70 19.10 9.41 -21.00
N GLY A 71 18.20 8.81 -20.22
CA GLY A 71 18.60 8.04 -19.05
C GLY A 71 19.36 6.79 -19.51
N HIS A 72 20.67 6.75 -19.28
CA HIS A 72 21.49 5.58 -19.52
C HIS A 72 21.52 4.77 -18.21
N GLY A 73 20.63 3.79 -18.08
CA GLY A 73 20.58 2.89 -16.92
C GLY A 73 21.51 1.70 -17.11
N ASP A 74 22.23 1.31 -16.07
CA ASP A 74 22.89 0.01 -16.04
C ASP A 74 21.81 -1.05 -15.70
N GLU A 75 21.51 -1.93 -16.67
CA GLU A 75 20.31 -2.79 -16.72
C GLU A 75 20.11 -3.65 -15.45
N TYR A 76 21.19 -3.90 -14.71
CA TYR A 76 21.23 -4.83 -13.58
C TYR A 76 21.09 -4.18 -12.19
N SER A 77 21.45 -2.90 -12.04
CA SER A 77 21.48 -2.25 -10.71
C SER A 77 20.25 -1.38 -10.42
N GLY A 78 19.54 -0.92 -11.46
CA GLY A 78 18.48 0.10 -11.31
C GLY A 78 19.02 1.50 -11.00
N VAL A 79 20.34 1.69 -11.14
CA VAL A 79 21.00 3.00 -11.07
C VAL A 79 20.71 3.75 -12.36
N LEU A 80 20.26 5.01 -12.23
CA LEU A 80 19.87 5.85 -13.37
C LEU A 80 20.68 7.15 -13.37
N VAL A 81 21.36 7.45 -14.48
CA VAL A 81 22.07 8.72 -14.66
C VAL A 81 21.23 9.68 -15.49
N PHE A 82 21.21 10.95 -15.09
CA PHE A 82 20.46 12.01 -15.74
C PHE A 82 21.38 13.18 -16.10
N ASP A 83 21.25 13.67 -17.33
CA ASP A 83 21.80 14.95 -17.72
C ASP A 83 20.85 16.09 -17.28
N LEU A 84 21.41 17.09 -16.61
CA LEU A 84 20.72 18.26 -16.11
C LEU A 84 21.09 19.49 -16.94
N SER A 85 20.09 20.33 -17.23
CA SER A 85 20.33 21.64 -17.85
C SER A 85 20.97 22.60 -16.85
N VAL A 86 22.18 23.08 -17.17
CA VAL A 86 22.89 24.12 -16.42
C VAL A 86 23.00 25.36 -17.29
N HIS A 87 22.42 26.46 -16.82
CA HIS A 87 22.40 27.73 -17.54
C HIS A 87 23.38 28.70 -16.91
N GLY A 88 24.49 28.98 -17.61
CA GLY A 88 25.51 29.94 -17.18
C GLY A 88 25.25 31.36 -17.68
N ASP A 89 25.58 32.35 -16.85
CA ASP A 89 25.65 33.77 -17.21
C ASP A 89 26.82 34.46 -16.49
N ASN A 90 26.91 35.79 -16.59
CA ASN A 90 27.98 36.57 -15.96
C ASN A 90 27.94 36.60 -14.41
N ARG A 91 26.91 36.03 -13.78
CA ARG A 91 26.74 35.93 -12.32
C ARG A 91 27.05 34.53 -11.79
N GLY A 92 27.31 33.55 -12.65
CA GLY A 92 27.53 32.16 -12.30
C GLY A 92 26.65 31.24 -13.14
N TRP A 93 26.01 30.26 -12.52
CA TRP A 93 25.07 29.38 -13.21
C TRP A 93 23.84 29.05 -12.35
N PHE A 94 22.74 28.72 -13.03
CA PHE A 94 21.51 28.23 -12.43
C PHE A 94 21.21 26.82 -12.95
N LYS A 95 20.73 25.96 -12.07
CA LYS A 95 20.16 24.66 -12.44
C LYS A 95 18.94 24.34 -11.60
N GLU A 96 17.94 23.73 -12.22
CA GLU A 96 16.85 23.08 -11.49
C GLU A 96 17.32 21.69 -11.07
N ASN A 97 17.79 21.57 -9.83
CA ASN A 97 18.43 20.33 -9.39
C ASN A 97 17.45 19.15 -9.24
N TRP A 98 16.19 19.44 -8.91
CA TRP A 98 15.14 18.42 -8.80
C TRP A 98 13.76 19.03 -9.02
N GLN A 99 12.93 18.34 -9.78
CA GLN A 99 11.51 18.63 -9.97
C GLN A 99 10.78 17.31 -10.22
N ARG A 100 9.86 16.93 -9.33
CA ARG A 100 9.19 15.62 -9.34
C ARG A 100 8.62 15.24 -10.71
N ALA A 101 7.71 16.07 -11.24
CA ALA A 101 7.00 15.79 -12.50
C ALA A 101 7.93 15.60 -13.70
N LYS A 102 9.01 16.39 -13.81
CA LYS A 102 10.00 16.24 -14.88
C LYS A 102 10.80 14.94 -14.71
N MET A 103 11.29 14.68 -13.50
CA MET A 103 12.10 13.50 -13.24
C MET A 103 11.30 12.21 -13.46
N THR A 104 10.06 12.16 -12.98
CA THR A 104 9.18 10.99 -13.18
C THR A 104 8.83 10.80 -14.65
N ALA A 105 8.63 11.88 -15.41
CA ALA A 105 8.41 11.80 -16.86
C ALA A 105 9.65 11.29 -17.62
N LEU A 106 10.85 11.45 -17.07
CA LEU A 106 12.11 10.90 -17.59
C LEU A 106 12.39 9.45 -17.15
N GLY A 107 11.44 8.81 -16.45
CA GLY A 107 11.56 7.43 -16.00
C GLY A 107 12.16 7.24 -14.60
N LEU A 108 12.40 8.32 -13.84
CA LEU A 108 12.75 8.19 -12.44
C LEU A 108 11.56 7.60 -11.66
N PRO A 109 11.73 6.50 -10.89
CA PRO A 109 10.70 6.06 -9.97
C PRO A 109 10.34 7.19 -9.00
N ASP A 110 9.04 7.38 -8.77
CA ASP A 110 8.58 8.40 -7.85
C ASP A 110 8.88 8.01 -6.41
N PHE A 111 10.09 8.33 -5.96
CA PHE A 111 10.64 7.87 -4.69
C PHE A 111 10.25 8.76 -3.49
N GLY A 112 9.66 9.95 -3.74
CA GLY A 112 9.15 10.83 -2.68
C GLY A 112 10.21 11.34 -1.69
N PRO A 113 11.13 12.24 -2.09
CA PRO A 113 12.17 12.73 -1.21
C PRO A 113 11.61 13.54 -0.03
N VAL A 114 12.08 13.24 1.18
CA VAL A 114 11.65 13.88 2.45
C VAL A 114 12.77 14.68 3.11
N GLN A 115 14.01 14.51 2.66
CA GLN A 115 15.18 15.15 3.23
C GLN A 115 16.20 15.49 2.14
N ASN A 116 16.80 16.67 2.24
CA ASN A 116 17.90 17.13 1.41
C ASN A 116 19.17 17.29 2.25
N ASN A 117 20.30 16.84 1.73
CA ASN A 117 21.57 16.80 2.41
C ASN A 117 22.66 17.43 1.55
N ILE A 118 23.61 18.11 2.17
CA ILE A 118 24.76 18.70 1.49
C ILE A 118 26.03 18.34 2.26
N SER A 119 27.01 17.78 1.55
CA SER A 119 28.38 17.58 2.03
C SER A 119 29.31 18.53 1.28
N PHE A 120 29.95 19.44 2.03
CA PHE A 120 30.99 20.31 1.49
C PHE A 120 32.36 19.67 1.69
N ASN A 121 33.13 19.55 0.60
CA ASN A 121 34.46 18.96 0.59
C ASN A 121 35.47 20.07 0.27
N ALA A 122 36.18 20.53 1.29
CA ALA A 122 37.07 21.69 1.16
C ALA A 122 38.29 21.41 0.26
N LYS A 123 38.73 20.16 0.18
CA LYS A 123 39.92 19.74 -0.57
C LYS A 123 39.61 18.62 -1.56
N ARG A 124 40.36 18.59 -2.64
CA ARG A 124 40.50 17.45 -3.55
C ARG A 124 40.99 16.21 -2.80
N GLY A 125 40.46 15.05 -3.16
CA GLY A 125 40.84 13.76 -2.55
C GLY A 125 40.07 13.42 -1.28
N VAL A 126 39.10 14.22 -0.84
CA VAL A 126 38.14 13.77 0.17
C VAL A 126 37.31 12.64 -0.42
N THR A 127 37.35 11.48 0.21
CA THR A 127 36.64 10.28 -0.23
C THR A 127 35.72 9.78 0.88
N ARG A 128 34.50 9.36 0.53
CA ARG A 128 33.54 8.72 1.45
C ARG A 128 33.48 7.22 1.19
N GLY A 129 33.32 6.40 2.24
CA GLY A 129 33.17 4.95 2.09
C GLY A 129 32.00 4.51 1.22
N ILE A 130 31.96 3.22 0.86
CA ILE A 130 30.82 2.62 0.15
C ILE A 130 29.79 2.20 1.19
N HIS A 131 28.70 2.95 1.27
CA HIS A 131 27.61 2.73 2.24
C HIS A 131 26.33 2.42 1.49
N ALA A 132 25.75 1.24 1.72
CA ALA A 132 24.41 0.90 1.25
C ALA A 132 23.42 1.22 2.37
N GLU A 133 22.61 2.24 2.16
CA GLU A 133 21.59 2.67 3.11
C GLU A 133 20.19 2.10 2.79
N PRO A 134 19.27 2.05 3.77
CA PRO A 134 17.95 1.45 3.60
C PRO A 134 16.93 2.33 2.85
N TRP A 135 17.40 3.28 2.03
CA TRP A 135 16.60 4.25 1.28
C TRP A 135 17.20 4.54 -0.09
N ASP A 136 16.38 5.15 -0.94
CA ASP A 136 16.80 5.61 -2.25
C ASP A 136 17.46 6.99 -2.15
N LYS A 137 18.36 7.29 -3.08
CA LYS A 137 19.04 8.58 -3.17
C LYS A 137 18.92 9.17 -4.56
N PHE A 138 18.78 10.49 -4.62
CA PHE A 138 19.03 11.26 -5.84
C PHE A 138 20.17 12.22 -5.58
N ILE A 139 21.29 12.03 -6.26
CA ILE A 139 22.56 12.71 -6.03
C ILE A 139 22.86 13.66 -7.17
N SER A 140 23.39 14.84 -6.85
CA SER A 140 23.97 15.76 -7.82
C SER A 140 25.11 16.58 -7.18
N VAL A 141 25.83 17.37 -7.98
CA VAL A 141 26.92 18.23 -7.51
C VAL A 141 26.54 19.70 -7.65
N ALA A 142 26.64 20.46 -6.57
CA ALA A 142 26.31 21.89 -6.57
C ALA A 142 27.50 22.79 -6.94
N THR A 143 28.74 22.29 -6.90
CA THR A 143 29.95 22.93 -7.46
C THR A 143 31.11 21.93 -7.40
N GLY A 144 32.12 22.09 -8.26
CA GLY A 144 33.21 21.14 -8.45
C GLY A 144 32.77 19.86 -9.16
N SER A 145 33.51 18.78 -8.96
CA SER A 145 33.20 17.48 -9.56
C SER A 145 33.59 16.32 -8.63
N VAL A 146 32.88 15.19 -8.76
CA VAL A 146 33.20 13.96 -8.03
C VAL A 146 33.31 12.78 -8.96
N PHE A 147 34.24 11.87 -8.66
CA PHE A 147 34.17 10.50 -9.16
C PHE A 147 33.32 9.68 -8.20
N GLY A 148 32.20 9.15 -8.67
CA GLY A 148 31.32 8.29 -7.89
C GLY A 148 31.57 6.81 -8.21
N ALA A 149 31.47 5.98 -7.18
CA ALA A 149 31.49 4.53 -7.30
C ALA A 149 30.31 3.96 -6.52
N TRP A 150 29.51 3.12 -7.19
CA TRP A 150 28.32 2.52 -6.64
C TRP A 150 28.40 1.01 -6.75
N VAL A 151 28.13 0.31 -5.64
CA VAL A 151 28.28 -1.15 -5.56
C VAL A 151 26.94 -1.77 -5.17
N ASP A 152 26.42 -2.69 -5.97
CA ASP A 152 25.21 -3.40 -5.60
C ASP A 152 25.47 -4.34 -4.42
N LEU A 153 24.86 -4.05 -3.27
CA LEU A 153 24.99 -4.85 -2.05
C LEU A 153 23.67 -5.55 -1.69
N ARG A 154 22.74 -5.63 -2.63
CA ARG A 154 21.49 -6.39 -2.50
C ARG A 154 21.76 -7.89 -2.71
N PRO A 155 20.98 -8.77 -2.06
CA PRO A 155 21.09 -10.21 -2.30
C PRO A 155 20.79 -10.53 -3.78
N GLY A 156 21.59 -11.41 -4.38
CA GLY A 156 21.38 -11.88 -5.75
C GLY A 156 22.66 -11.95 -6.57
N SER A 157 22.52 -12.26 -7.86
CA SER A 157 23.65 -12.42 -8.79
C SER A 157 24.39 -11.11 -9.10
N SER A 158 23.78 -9.96 -8.80
CA SER A 158 24.40 -8.64 -8.97
C SER A 158 25.23 -8.20 -7.77
N PHE A 159 25.25 -8.95 -6.66
CA PHE A 159 26.02 -8.58 -5.47
C PHE A 159 27.51 -8.37 -5.80
N GLY A 160 28.03 -7.20 -5.43
CA GLY A 160 29.40 -6.77 -5.72
C GLY A 160 29.59 -6.10 -7.08
N GLN A 161 28.57 -6.02 -7.94
CA GLN A 161 28.68 -5.31 -9.22
C GLN A 161 28.89 -3.81 -8.99
N VAL A 162 29.74 -3.22 -9.82
CA VAL A 162 30.21 -1.84 -9.67
C VAL A 162 29.79 -0.99 -10.86
N PHE A 163 29.22 0.18 -10.56
CA PHE A 163 29.01 1.26 -11.52
C PHE A 163 29.86 2.47 -11.12
N THR A 164 30.52 3.11 -12.07
CA THR A 164 31.32 4.33 -11.80
C THR A 164 31.06 5.41 -12.83
N THR A 165 31.01 6.67 -12.41
CA THR A 165 30.96 7.80 -13.33
C THR A 165 31.42 9.08 -12.65
N VAL A 166 31.75 10.11 -13.44
CA VAL A 166 32.04 11.45 -12.95
C VAL A 166 30.76 12.28 -12.95
N LEU A 167 30.44 12.91 -11.82
CA LEU A 167 29.36 13.86 -11.68
C LEU A 167 29.92 15.27 -11.53
N ASP A 168 29.42 16.17 -12.35
CA ASP A 168 29.59 17.63 -12.24
C ASP A 168 28.19 18.27 -12.11
N PRO A 169 28.04 19.61 -12.09
CA PRO A 169 26.74 20.23 -11.95
C PRO A 169 25.70 19.87 -13.03
N SER A 170 26.14 19.41 -14.20
CA SER A 170 25.32 18.99 -15.32
C SER A 170 24.85 17.54 -15.24
N LYS A 171 25.18 16.80 -14.17
CA LYS A 171 24.73 15.42 -13.99
C LYS A 171 24.06 15.19 -12.64
N ALA A 172 23.16 14.22 -12.63
CA ALA A 172 22.61 13.64 -11.43
C ALA A 172 22.50 12.12 -11.59
N ILE A 173 22.34 11.44 -10.46
CA ILE A 173 22.22 9.98 -10.44
C ILE A 173 21.22 9.56 -9.37
N TYR A 174 20.37 8.61 -9.71
CA TYR A 174 19.48 7.92 -8.79
C TYR A 174 20.07 6.59 -8.38
N ILE A 175 20.10 6.34 -7.08
CA ILE A 175 20.66 5.16 -6.45
C ILE A 175 19.55 4.49 -5.64
N PRO A 176 19.14 3.26 -6.01
CA PRO A 176 18.13 2.55 -5.26
C PRO A 176 18.68 2.04 -3.92
N ARG A 177 17.79 1.81 -2.97
CA ARG A 177 18.08 1.14 -1.68
C ARG A 177 18.97 -0.08 -1.87
N GLY A 178 19.99 -0.20 -1.03
CA GLY A 178 20.89 -1.35 -1.02
C GLY A 178 22.04 -1.26 -2.03
N VAL A 179 22.06 -0.26 -2.91
CA VAL A 179 23.24 0.07 -3.70
C VAL A 179 24.13 0.99 -2.87
N GLY A 180 25.34 0.51 -2.59
CA GLY A 180 26.35 1.22 -1.83
C GLY A 180 26.84 2.45 -2.58
N ASN A 181 26.78 3.62 -1.96
CA ASN A 181 27.20 4.89 -2.55
C ASN A 181 28.53 5.35 -1.99
N SER A 182 29.49 5.67 -2.87
CA SER A 182 30.75 6.31 -2.55
C SER A 182 31.11 7.41 -3.55
N PHE A 183 31.95 8.36 -3.13
CA PHE A 183 32.53 9.34 -4.04
C PHE A 183 33.91 9.81 -3.58
N GLN A 184 34.67 10.35 -4.53
CA GLN A 184 35.91 11.08 -4.35
C GLN A 184 35.77 12.48 -4.95
N ALA A 185 36.03 13.52 -4.16
CA ALA A 185 36.07 14.90 -4.65
C ALA A 185 37.30 15.10 -5.56
N LEU A 186 37.07 15.55 -6.80
CA LEU A 186 38.13 15.74 -7.79
C LEU A 186 38.72 17.16 -7.76
N GLU A 187 38.02 18.08 -7.10
CA GLU A 187 38.37 19.49 -7.00
C GLU A 187 38.18 20.01 -5.56
N ASP A 188 38.94 21.04 -5.20
CA ASP A 188 38.72 21.80 -3.97
C ASP A 188 37.35 22.47 -3.98
N GLY A 189 36.75 22.64 -2.80
CA GLY A 189 35.47 23.32 -2.67
C GLY A 189 34.27 22.60 -3.32
N THR A 190 34.35 21.29 -3.54
CA THR A 190 33.28 20.49 -4.14
C THR A 190 32.09 20.33 -3.18
N ALA A 191 30.88 20.68 -3.63
CA ALA A 191 29.65 20.53 -2.85
C ALA A 191 28.78 19.40 -3.42
N TYR A 192 28.68 18.29 -2.69
CA TYR A 192 27.88 17.12 -3.04
C TYR A 192 26.50 17.23 -2.39
N THR A 193 25.42 17.14 -3.18
CA THR A 193 24.04 17.29 -2.71
C THR A 193 23.24 16.02 -2.98
N TYR A 194 22.40 15.60 -2.05
CA TYR A 194 21.56 14.42 -2.24
C TYR A 194 20.23 14.48 -1.50
N LEU A 195 19.18 14.05 -2.20
CA LEU A 195 17.84 13.83 -1.67
C LEU A 195 17.69 12.37 -1.24
N VAL A 196 16.90 12.13 -0.18
CA VAL A 196 16.57 10.78 0.31
C VAL A 196 15.09 10.68 0.64
N ASN A 197 14.52 9.47 0.56
CA ASN A 197 13.11 9.18 0.87
C ASN A 197 12.84 8.54 2.22
N ALA A 198 13.84 8.55 3.11
CA ALA A 198 13.66 8.20 4.51
C ALA A 198 14.43 9.18 5.39
N HIS A 199 13.91 9.45 6.58
CA HIS A 199 14.61 10.26 7.57
C HIS A 199 15.82 9.51 8.09
N TRP A 200 16.98 10.17 8.12
CA TRP A 200 18.15 9.60 8.76
C TRP A 200 17.92 9.52 10.27
N SER A 201 18.28 8.39 10.87
CA SER A 201 18.42 8.26 12.33
C SER A 201 19.68 7.46 12.66
N ALA A 202 20.26 7.71 13.82
CA ALA A 202 21.44 6.98 14.27
C ALA A 202 21.16 5.48 14.48
N GLU A 203 19.92 5.11 14.76
CA GLU A 203 19.48 3.72 14.95
C GLU A 203 19.49 2.94 13.64
N LEU A 204 19.11 3.59 12.53
CA LEU A 204 19.13 3.00 11.18
C LEU A 204 20.55 2.67 10.70
N LYS A 205 21.59 3.27 11.27
CA LYS A 205 22.97 2.92 10.90
C LYS A 205 23.29 1.43 11.13
N ARG A 206 22.56 0.76 12.03
CA ARG A 206 22.70 -0.68 12.29
C ARG A 206 22.19 -1.56 11.15
N THR A 207 21.35 -1.02 10.26
CA THR A 207 20.79 -1.74 9.11
C THR A 207 21.55 -1.46 7.81
N TYR A 208 22.64 -0.70 7.88
CA TYR A 208 23.47 -0.39 6.71
C TYR A 208 24.36 -1.57 6.37
N THR A 209 24.61 -1.74 5.08
CA THR A 209 25.69 -2.59 4.58
C THR A 209 26.86 -1.73 4.15
N PHE A 210 28.07 -2.21 4.38
CA PHE A 210 29.30 -1.53 4.03
C PHE A 210 30.23 -2.48 3.28
N VAL A 211 31.03 -1.94 2.37
CA VAL A 211 32.14 -2.66 1.76
C VAL A 211 33.37 -1.76 1.69
N ASN A 212 34.56 -2.37 1.75
CA ASN A 212 35.82 -1.66 1.76
C ASN A 212 36.12 -1.02 0.39
N LEU A 213 36.57 0.25 0.40
CA LEU A 213 36.96 0.99 -0.81
C LEU A 213 38.16 0.36 -1.53
N ALA A 214 39.03 -0.32 -0.79
CA ALA A 214 40.26 -0.93 -1.28
C ALA A 214 40.09 -2.43 -1.60
N ASP A 215 38.85 -2.93 -1.63
CA ASP A 215 38.61 -4.31 -1.99
C ASP A 215 39.01 -4.56 -3.47
N PRO A 216 39.95 -5.50 -3.74
CA PRO A 216 40.43 -5.75 -5.09
C PRO A 216 39.39 -6.44 -5.98
N GLU A 217 38.40 -7.14 -5.42
CA GLU A 217 37.34 -7.81 -6.19
C GLU A 217 36.36 -6.81 -6.82
N LEU A 218 36.24 -5.61 -6.25
CA LEU A 218 35.42 -4.53 -6.81
C LEU A 218 36.03 -3.87 -8.05
N GLY A 219 37.35 -3.98 -8.24
CA GLY A 219 38.02 -3.43 -9.43
C GLY A 219 37.86 -1.92 -9.66
N ILE A 220 37.57 -1.14 -8.62
CA ILE A 220 37.34 0.31 -8.75
C ILE A 220 38.64 1.05 -9.05
N GLU A 221 38.72 1.68 -10.22
CA GLU A 221 39.83 2.53 -10.63
C GLU A 221 39.68 3.95 -10.04
N TRP A 222 40.09 4.12 -8.78
CA TRP A 222 40.05 5.43 -8.11
C TRP A 222 40.99 6.46 -8.79
N PRO A 223 40.47 7.62 -9.26
CA PRO A 223 41.30 8.62 -9.95
C PRO A 223 42.43 9.23 -9.10
N ILE A 224 42.25 9.25 -7.78
CA ILE A 224 43.27 9.60 -6.80
C ILE A 224 43.54 8.35 -5.97
N PRO A 225 44.81 7.91 -5.84
CA PRO A 225 45.14 6.74 -5.03
C PRO A 225 44.59 6.86 -3.61
N LEU A 226 43.98 5.78 -3.09
CA LEU A 226 43.37 5.80 -1.75
C LEU A 226 44.36 6.12 -0.62
N GLY A 227 45.66 5.87 -0.83
CA GLY A 227 46.73 6.26 0.09
C GLY A 227 46.94 7.78 0.21
N GLU A 228 46.50 8.53 -0.80
CA GLU A 228 46.62 10.00 -0.88
C GLU A 228 45.29 10.71 -0.52
N CYS A 229 44.23 9.95 -0.25
CA CYS A 229 42.89 10.49 0.02
C CYS A 229 42.66 10.81 1.50
N GLU A 230 41.83 11.83 1.76
CA GLU A 230 41.29 12.12 3.08
C GLU A 230 40.08 11.18 3.33
N LEU A 231 40.31 10.13 4.12
CA LEU A 231 39.35 9.05 4.45
C LEU A 231 39.11 8.97 5.95
N SER A 232 37.88 8.65 6.36
CA SER A 232 37.58 8.39 7.77
C SER A 232 38.18 7.07 8.24
N GLU A 233 38.54 6.96 9.54
CA GLU A 233 39.00 5.69 10.09
C GLU A 233 37.96 4.58 10.05
N ALA A 234 36.67 4.93 10.09
CA ALA A 234 35.59 3.96 9.99
C ALA A 234 35.56 3.32 8.60
N ASP A 235 35.65 4.14 7.54
CA ASP A 235 35.62 3.67 6.15
C ASP A 235 36.81 2.76 5.83
N ARG A 236 37.99 3.04 6.42
CA ARG A 236 39.18 2.20 6.28
C ARG A 236 39.02 0.78 6.84
N ARG A 237 38.10 0.59 7.81
CA ARG A 237 37.89 -0.66 8.53
C ARG A 237 36.65 -1.42 8.07
N HIS A 238 35.97 -0.97 7.02
CA HIS A 238 34.84 -1.70 6.45
C HIS A 238 35.25 -3.09 5.96
N PRO A 239 34.34 -4.07 6.00
CA PRO A 239 34.64 -5.43 5.59
C PRO A 239 34.95 -5.50 4.10
N MET A 240 35.77 -6.49 3.72
CA MET A 240 35.95 -6.86 2.32
C MET A 240 34.64 -7.45 1.76
N LEU A 241 34.46 -7.48 0.44
CA LEU A 241 33.24 -7.91 -0.25
C LEU A 241 32.80 -9.30 0.19
N ARG A 242 33.75 -10.25 0.29
CA ARG A 242 33.49 -11.62 0.77
C ARG A 242 32.94 -11.69 2.20
N ASP A 243 33.18 -10.67 3.02
CA ASP A 243 32.76 -10.58 4.41
C ASP A 243 31.62 -9.56 4.59
N ALA A 244 31.20 -8.89 3.52
CA ALA A 244 30.12 -7.91 3.54
C ALA A 244 28.77 -8.63 3.60
N LEU A 245 27.90 -8.20 4.51
CA LEU A 245 26.56 -8.77 4.67
C LEU A 245 25.58 -8.11 3.69
N PRO A 246 24.89 -8.85 2.82
CA PRO A 246 23.90 -8.26 1.92
C PRO A 246 22.85 -7.44 2.67
N MET A 247 22.40 -6.36 2.03
CA MET A 247 21.31 -5.54 2.54
C MET A 247 20.06 -6.41 2.67
N ALA A 248 19.56 -6.57 3.90
CA ALA A 248 18.37 -7.38 4.14
C ALA A 248 17.18 -6.87 3.29
N PRO A 249 16.35 -7.77 2.73
CA PRO A 249 15.13 -7.36 2.06
C PRO A 249 14.16 -6.69 3.04
N ARG A 250 13.25 -5.87 2.50
CA ARG A 250 12.18 -5.30 3.33
C ARG A 250 11.14 -6.37 3.62
N ARG A 251 10.61 -6.36 4.83
CA ARG A 251 9.66 -7.36 5.33
C ARG A 251 8.23 -7.06 4.89
N THR A 252 7.37 -8.06 4.97
CA THR A 252 5.93 -7.95 4.76
C THR A 252 5.17 -8.16 6.06
N LEU A 253 4.36 -7.19 6.49
CA LEU A 253 3.49 -7.33 7.66
C LEU A 253 2.11 -7.83 7.24
N VAL A 254 1.64 -8.93 7.83
CA VAL A 254 0.29 -9.47 7.62
C VAL A 254 -0.55 -9.25 8.87
N THR A 255 -1.57 -8.42 8.78
CA THR A 255 -2.52 -8.14 9.88
C THR A 255 -3.77 -9.01 9.75
N GLY A 256 -4.44 -9.32 10.87
CA GLY A 256 -5.57 -10.26 10.90
C GLY A 256 -5.15 -11.69 10.53
N CYS A 257 -3.93 -12.07 10.94
CA CYS A 257 -3.29 -13.29 10.47
C CYS A 257 -3.99 -14.58 10.91
N ASN A 258 -4.82 -14.55 11.95
CA ASN A 258 -5.56 -15.71 12.44
C ASN A 258 -6.92 -15.89 11.74
N GLY A 259 -7.36 -14.92 10.94
CA GLY A 259 -8.54 -15.02 10.08
C GLY A 259 -8.31 -15.94 8.86
N GLN A 260 -9.39 -16.27 8.15
CA GLN A 260 -9.37 -17.23 7.04
C GLN A 260 -8.31 -16.89 5.98
N LEU A 261 -8.25 -15.63 5.54
CA LEU A 261 -7.27 -15.18 4.55
C LEU A 261 -5.86 -15.08 5.11
N GLY A 262 -5.70 -14.58 6.34
CA GLY A 262 -4.39 -14.47 6.98
C GLY A 262 -3.69 -15.83 7.11
N ARG A 263 -4.44 -16.88 7.46
CA ARG A 263 -3.95 -18.27 7.47
C ARG A 263 -3.58 -18.75 6.07
N ALA A 264 -4.37 -18.43 5.05
CA ALA A 264 -4.08 -18.80 3.67
C ALA A 264 -2.80 -18.13 3.14
N VAL A 265 -2.59 -16.84 3.46
CA VAL A 265 -1.33 -16.12 3.14
C VAL A 265 -0.15 -16.79 3.85
N ARG A 266 -0.29 -17.14 5.14
CA ARG A 266 0.78 -17.86 5.86
C ARG A 266 1.08 -19.23 5.25
N ALA A 267 0.05 -19.99 4.89
CA ALA A 267 0.21 -21.29 4.25
C ALA A 267 0.93 -21.16 2.91
N TYR A 268 0.55 -20.17 2.09
CA TYR A 268 1.21 -19.89 0.82
C TYR A 268 2.70 -19.57 1.01
N VAL A 269 3.03 -18.67 1.94
CA VAL A 269 4.41 -18.29 2.28
C VAL A 269 5.24 -19.50 2.68
N GLN A 270 4.69 -20.36 3.54
CA GLN A 270 5.37 -21.58 4.00
C GLN A 270 5.58 -22.61 2.89
N GLU A 271 4.55 -22.83 2.06
CA GLU A 271 4.60 -23.77 0.92
C GLU A 271 5.67 -23.36 -0.11
N HIS A 272 5.89 -22.07 -0.29
CA HIS A 272 6.82 -21.52 -1.27
C HIS A 272 8.19 -21.15 -0.66
N GLY A 273 8.40 -21.40 0.64
CA GLY A 273 9.66 -21.11 1.33
C GLY A 273 10.00 -19.61 1.39
N LEU A 274 9.00 -18.73 1.29
CA LEU A 274 9.23 -17.28 1.32
C LEU A 274 9.60 -16.83 2.75
N GLU A 275 10.52 -15.87 2.84
CA GLU A 275 11.02 -15.32 4.10
C GLU A 275 10.60 -13.86 4.29
N GLY A 276 10.87 -13.29 5.47
CA GLY A 276 10.63 -11.86 5.72
C GLY A 276 9.17 -11.49 5.98
N PHE A 277 8.30 -12.44 6.34
CA PHE A 277 6.92 -12.16 6.72
C PHE A 277 6.74 -12.08 8.24
N ASP A 278 6.07 -11.03 8.69
CA ASP A 278 5.56 -10.88 10.05
C ASP A 278 4.06 -11.04 10.10
N TYR A 279 3.57 -11.62 11.19
CA TYR A 279 2.15 -11.89 11.37
C TYR A 279 1.68 -11.30 12.69
N CYS A 280 0.62 -10.49 12.62
CA CYS A 280 -0.06 -9.97 13.79
C CYS A 280 -1.58 -10.08 13.66
N ASP A 281 -2.23 -10.13 14.81
CA ASP A 281 -3.68 -10.06 14.93
C ASP A 281 -4.05 -9.00 15.97
N ILE A 282 -5.34 -8.79 16.21
CA ILE A 282 -5.85 -7.69 17.04
C ILE A 282 -5.31 -7.69 18.48
N ASP A 283 -4.88 -8.85 18.99
CA ASP A 283 -4.28 -9.03 20.31
C ASP A 283 -2.84 -8.49 20.43
N THR A 284 -2.14 -8.39 19.31
CA THR A 284 -0.73 -7.97 19.21
C THR A 284 -0.58 -6.61 18.54
N PHE A 285 -1.44 -6.33 17.56
CA PHE A 285 -1.54 -5.06 16.87
C PHE A 285 -2.99 -4.77 16.46
N ASP A 286 -3.64 -3.89 17.21
CA ASP A 286 -4.92 -3.32 16.79
C ASP A 286 -4.65 -2.19 15.80
N MET A 287 -4.83 -2.47 14.50
CA MET A 287 -4.64 -1.47 13.43
C MET A 287 -5.55 -0.24 13.58
N SER A 288 -6.61 -0.31 14.39
CA SER A 288 -7.49 0.83 14.65
C SER A 288 -7.04 1.70 15.84
N ASP A 289 -5.96 1.32 16.53
CA ASP A 289 -5.38 2.03 17.66
C ASP A 289 -4.07 2.72 17.25
N SER A 290 -4.13 4.03 17.02
CA SER A 290 -2.97 4.84 16.64
C SER A 290 -1.84 4.80 17.68
N GLY A 291 -2.14 4.50 18.96
CA GLY A 291 -1.15 4.38 20.02
C GLY A 291 -0.20 3.18 19.86
N GLN A 292 -0.54 2.20 19.03
CA GLN A 292 0.28 1.00 18.83
C GLN A 292 1.29 1.12 17.67
N TYR A 293 1.10 2.09 16.77
CA TYR A 293 1.94 2.23 15.57
C TYR A 293 3.40 2.53 15.88
N GLY A 294 3.69 3.22 16.99
CA GLY A 294 5.06 3.51 17.43
C GLY A 294 5.85 2.28 17.92
N ARG A 295 5.23 1.10 18.00
CA ARG A 295 5.90 -0.16 18.37
C ARG A 295 6.62 -0.81 17.20
N PHE A 296 6.34 -0.36 15.98
CA PHE A 296 6.88 -0.92 14.75
C PHE A 296 7.91 0.05 14.16
N ASP A 297 9.07 -0.49 13.79
CA ASP A 297 9.97 0.22 12.88
C ASP A 297 9.49 0.02 11.44
N TRP A 298 8.64 0.93 10.98
CA TRP A 298 8.04 0.90 9.66
C TRP A 298 9.08 0.94 8.52
N SER A 299 10.30 1.40 8.78
CA SER A 299 11.37 1.41 7.77
C SER A 299 11.84 0.00 7.36
N LEU A 300 11.57 -1.01 8.19
CA LEU A 300 11.88 -2.40 7.90
C LEU A 300 10.87 -3.07 6.97
N TYR A 301 9.70 -2.46 6.76
CA TYR A 301 8.62 -3.04 5.98
C TYR A 301 8.55 -2.41 4.58
N GLY A 302 8.29 -3.27 3.58
CA GLY A 302 8.07 -2.87 2.19
C GLY A 302 6.61 -3.05 1.80
N THR A 303 5.91 -3.95 2.49
CA THR A 303 4.52 -4.30 2.21
C THR A 303 3.74 -4.51 3.51
N VAL A 304 2.47 -4.11 3.52
CA VAL A 304 1.47 -4.50 4.50
C VAL A 304 0.33 -5.21 3.79
N ILE A 305 -0.02 -6.41 4.23
CA ILE A 305 -1.21 -7.15 3.80
C ILE A 305 -2.25 -7.07 4.91
N ASN A 306 -3.31 -6.31 4.68
CA ASN A 306 -4.41 -6.16 5.62
C ASN A 306 -5.51 -7.20 5.35
N CYS A 307 -5.50 -8.29 6.14
CA CYS A 307 -6.57 -9.29 6.18
C CYS A 307 -7.56 -9.06 7.33
N GLY A 308 -7.33 -8.06 8.19
CA GLY A 308 -8.18 -7.75 9.34
C GLY A 308 -9.45 -7.01 8.93
N ALA A 309 -10.60 -7.49 9.42
CA ALA A 309 -11.89 -6.84 9.21
C ALA A 309 -12.91 -7.29 10.26
N TYR A 310 -13.93 -6.46 10.49
CA TYR A 310 -15.17 -6.88 11.13
C TYR A 310 -16.14 -7.39 10.06
N THR A 311 -16.46 -8.68 10.10
CA THR A 311 -17.21 -9.39 9.04
C THR A 311 -18.57 -9.94 9.48
N ALA A 312 -18.98 -9.70 10.73
CA ALA A 312 -20.30 -10.11 11.22
C ALA A 312 -21.39 -9.14 10.73
N VAL A 313 -21.79 -9.30 9.46
CA VAL A 313 -22.65 -8.36 8.70
C VAL A 313 -23.92 -7.98 9.46
N ASP A 314 -24.70 -8.96 9.90
CA ASP A 314 -25.95 -8.72 10.63
C ASP A 314 -25.72 -8.03 11.99
N ARG A 315 -24.65 -8.44 12.70
CA ARG A 315 -24.29 -7.78 13.97
C ARG A 315 -23.83 -6.35 13.77
N ALA A 316 -23.33 -5.98 12.59
CA ALA A 316 -22.93 -4.61 12.29
C ALA A 316 -24.10 -3.62 12.39
N GLU A 317 -25.35 -4.09 12.32
CA GLU A 317 -26.56 -3.26 12.49
C GLU A 317 -26.98 -3.05 13.95
N THR A 318 -26.27 -3.64 14.91
CA THR A 318 -26.45 -3.34 16.34
C THR A 318 -25.68 -2.08 16.74
N ASP A 319 -26.04 -1.43 17.84
CA ASP A 319 -25.36 -0.21 18.29
C ASP A 319 -23.87 -0.45 18.58
N GLU A 320 -23.53 -1.55 19.26
CA GLU A 320 -22.14 -1.93 19.51
C GLU A 320 -21.44 -2.36 18.21
N GLY A 321 -22.13 -3.12 17.36
CA GLY A 321 -21.58 -3.62 16.10
C GLY A 321 -21.29 -2.50 15.10
N ARG A 322 -22.07 -1.42 15.08
CA ARG A 322 -21.79 -0.23 14.27
C ARG A 322 -20.45 0.38 14.61
N VAL A 323 -20.21 0.61 15.90
CA VAL A 323 -18.94 1.19 16.37
C VAL A 323 -17.77 0.25 16.06
N ALA A 324 -17.93 -1.05 16.31
CA ALA A 324 -16.90 -2.05 16.01
C ALA A 324 -16.58 -2.14 14.50
N ALA A 325 -17.61 -2.13 13.65
CA ALA A 325 -17.46 -2.18 12.20
C ALA A 325 -16.72 -0.95 11.68
N TRP A 326 -17.10 0.26 12.08
CA TRP A 326 -16.41 1.49 11.66
C TRP A 326 -14.96 1.54 12.17
N LYS A 327 -14.72 1.11 13.41
CA LYS A 327 -13.37 1.04 13.99
C LYS A 327 -12.47 0.10 13.17
N ALA A 328 -12.93 -1.11 12.90
CA ALA A 328 -12.13 -2.12 12.19
C ALA A 328 -12.04 -1.89 10.68
N ASN A 329 -13.14 -1.50 10.03
CA ASN A 329 -13.22 -1.46 8.57
C ASN A 329 -12.93 -0.08 7.95
N ALA A 330 -13.05 1.01 8.73
CA ALA A 330 -12.77 2.36 8.24
C ALA A 330 -11.56 2.98 8.93
N THR A 331 -11.56 3.07 10.28
CA THR A 331 -10.46 3.70 11.03
C THR A 331 -9.15 2.95 10.87
N GLY A 332 -9.16 1.61 11.01
CA GLY A 332 -7.97 0.78 10.83
C GLY A 332 -7.30 0.97 9.45
N PRO A 333 -8.03 0.74 8.34
CA PRO A 333 -7.49 0.97 6.99
C PRO A 333 -7.01 2.40 6.76
N ALA A 334 -7.68 3.42 7.30
CA ALA A 334 -7.23 4.81 7.18
C ALA A 334 -5.89 5.08 7.88
N LEU A 335 -5.67 4.50 9.07
CA LEU A 335 -4.38 4.60 9.77
C LEU A 335 -3.28 3.84 9.03
N LEU A 336 -3.56 2.61 8.57
CA LEU A 336 -2.62 1.85 7.73
C LEU A 336 -2.26 2.60 6.45
N ALA A 337 -3.24 3.15 5.74
CA ALA A 337 -3.03 3.90 4.49
C ALA A 337 -2.13 5.11 4.71
N ARG A 338 -2.36 5.87 5.79
CA ARG A 338 -1.52 7.01 6.17
C ARG A 338 -0.07 6.57 6.42
N THR A 339 0.12 5.58 7.29
CA THR A 339 1.46 5.09 7.64
C THR A 339 2.18 4.51 6.41
N CYS A 340 1.47 3.76 5.58
CA CYS A 340 2.06 3.20 4.37
C CYS A 340 2.48 4.29 3.37
N ALA A 341 1.65 5.33 3.21
CA ALA A 341 1.99 6.48 2.38
C ALA A 341 3.22 7.24 2.91
N GLU A 342 3.29 7.48 4.23
CA GLU A 342 4.41 8.17 4.89
C GLU A 342 5.74 7.42 4.72
N HIS A 343 5.70 6.09 4.70
CA HIS A 343 6.89 5.23 4.63
C HIS A 343 7.15 4.62 3.24
N ASN A 344 6.39 5.01 2.21
CA ASN A 344 6.46 4.42 0.87
C ASN A 344 6.29 2.89 0.85
N ILE A 345 5.42 2.37 1.71
CA ILE A 345 5.08 0.95 1.84
C ILE A 345 3.89 0.64 0.94
N THR A 346 3.92 -0.53 0.29
CA THR A 346 2.78 -1.05 -0.48
C THR A 346 1.70 -1.58 0.47
N LEU A 347 0.47 -1.08 0.36
CA LEU A 347 -0.66 -1.56 1.16
C LEU A 347 -1.62 -2.42 0.33
N VAL A 348 -1.72 -3.71 0.67
CA VAL A 348 -2.79 -4.59 0.20
C VAL A 348 -3.94 -4.53 1.19
N HIS A 349 -5.15 -4.18 0.73
CA HIS A 349 -6.35 -4.14 1.54
C HIS A 349 -7.45 -5.01 0.94
N VAL A 350 -7.97 -5.94 1.72
CA VAL A 350 -9.10 -6.79 1.27
C VAL A 350 -10.41 -6.06 1.55
N SER A 351 -11.23 -5.90 0.52
CA SER A 351 -12.54 -5.25 0.56
C SER A 351 -13.67 -6.21 0.23
N SER A 352 -14.86 -5.70 -0.11
CA SER A 352 -16.08 -6.47 -0.31
C SER A 352 -16.88 -5.96 -1.49
N ASP A 353 -17.62 -6.86 -2.13
CA ASP A 353 -18.79 -6.59 -2.99
C ASP A 353 -19.88 -5.72 -2.32
N TYR A 354 -20.04 -5.79 -0.99
CA TYR A 354 -21.05 -5.02 -0.23
C TYR A 354 -20.83 -3.49 -0.28
N VAL A 355 -19.77 -3.03 -0.94
CA VAL A 355 -19.59 -1.60 -1.27
C VAL A 355 -20.55 -1.12 -2.37
N PHE A 356 -21.25 -2.04 -3.04
CA PHE A 356 -22.30 -1.80 -4.03
C PHE A 356 -23.70 -2.14 -3.48
N ASP A 357 -24.75 -1.68 -4.16
CA ASP A 357 -26.14 -1.97 -3.79
C ASP A 357 -26.67 -3.28 -4.39
N GLY A 358 -25.99 -3.84 -5.40
CA GLY A 358 -26.44 -5.02 -6.12
C GLY A 358 -27.60 -4.77 -7.07
N THR A 359 -27.80 -3.54 -7.53
CA THR A 359 -28.80 -3.22 -8.56
C THR A 359 -28.34 -3.58 -9.98
N ARG A 360 -27.02 -3.63 -10.20
CA ARG A 360 -26.38 -4.18 -11.41
C ARG A 360 -26.11 -5.66 -11.22
N GLU A 361 -26.28 -6.46 -12.27
CA GLU A 361 -25.99 -7.91 -12.20
C GLU A 361 -24.50 -8.21 -12.07
N THR A 362 -23.64 -7.35 -12.60
CA THR A 362 -22.17 -7.45 -12.52
C THR A 362 -21.58 -6.06 -12.26
N HIS A 363 -20.66 -6.00 -11.29
CA HIS A 363 -20.00 -4.80 -10.83
C HIS A 363 -18.54 -4.79 -11.27
N ASP A 364 -18.03 -3.61 -11.64
CA ASP A 364 -16.66 -3.39 -12.07
C ASP A 364 -15.95 -2.39 -11.14
N GLU A 365 -14.62 -2.27 -11.24
CA GLU A 365 -13.87 -1.44 -10.29
C GLU A 365 -14.15 0.06 -10.41
N SER A 366 -14.75 0.52 -11.52
CA SER A 366 -15.11 1.92 -11.75
C SER A 366 -16.48 2.30 -11.23
N GLU A 367 -17.28 1.31 -10.80
CA GLU A 367 -18.61 1.55 -10.25
C GLU A 367 -18.55 2.42 -8.98
N PRO A 368 -19.40 3.47 -8.89
CA PRO A 368 -19.50 4.27 -7.68
C PRO A 368 -20.03 3.46 -6.49
N PHE A 369 -19.58 3.81 -5.29
CA PHE A 369 -20.08 3.17 -4.07
C PHE A 369 -21.58 3.44 -3.84
N GLY A 370 -22.30 2.39 -3.47
CA GLY A 370 -23.72 2.43 -3.11
C GLY A 370 -24.10 1.42 -2.01
N PRO A 371 -23.35 1.30 -0.90
CA PRO A 371 -23.57 0.23 0.07
C PRO A 371 -24.93 0.34 0.79
N LEU A 372 -25.63 -0.79 0.94
CA LEU A 372 -26.96 -0.83 1.57
C LEU A 372 -26.93 -0.77 3.11
N GLY A 373 -25.93 -1.39 3.74
CA GLY A 373 -25.88 -1.59 5.19
C GLY A 373 -24.55 -1.15 5.83
N VAL A 374 -24.48 -1.19 7.15
CA VAL A 374 -23.34 -0.66 7.93
C VAL A 374 -22.03 -1.35 7.57
N TYR A 375 -22.03 -2.67 7.40
CA TYR A 375 -20.83 -3.40 6.98
C TYR A 375 -20.30 -2.85 5.65
N GLY A 376 -21.15 -2.77 4.62
CA GLY A 376 -20.79 -2.21 3.31
C GLY A 376 -20.32 -0.75 3.38
N GLN A 377 -21.02 0.09 4.15
CA GLN A 377 -20.65 1.50 4.36
C GLN A 377 -19.26 1.63 4.99
N SER A 378 -18.99 0.84 6.02
CA SER A 378 -17.69 0.84 6.70
C SER A 378 -16.55 0.32 5.80
N LYS A 379 -16.82 -0.68 4.94
CA LYS A 379 -15.86 -1.19 3.95
C LYS A 379 -15.58 -0.16 2.85
N ALA A 380 -16.61 0.50 2.33
CA ALA A 380 -16.47 1.56 1.33
C ALA A 380 -15.67 2.75 1.87
N ALA A 381 -15.87 3.11 3.14
CA ALA A 381 -15.06 4.13 3.81
C ALA A 381 -13.58 3.70 3.94
N GLY A 382 -13.33 2.41 4.20
CA GLY A 382 -11.98 1.82 4.15
C GLY A 382 -11.33 1.93 2.77
N ASP A 383 -12.06 1.55 1.71
CA ASP A 383 -11.59 1.67 0.31
C ASP A 383 -11.19 3.11 -0.03
N LEU A 384 -12.05 4.08 0.30
CA LEU A 384 -11.77 5.50 0.06
C LEU A 384 -10.51 5.96 0.77
N ALA A 385 -10.26 5.50 2.00
CA ALA A 385 -9.07 5.87 2.74
C ALA A 385 -7.80 5.21 2.15
N VAL A 386 -7.88 3.93 1.78
CA VAL A 386 -6.77 3.18 1.19
C VAL A 386 -6.40 3.70 -0.20
N ALA A 387 -7.38 4.17 -0.99
CA ALA A 387 -7.12 4.79 -2.29
C ALA A 387 -6.23 6.04 -2.19
N GLY A 388 -6.14 6.66 -1.01
CA GLY A 388 -5.21 7.77 -0.73
C GLY A 388 -3.74 7.34 -0.54
N CYS A 389 -3.46 6.05 -0.35
CA CYS A 389 -2.10 5.53 -0.29
C CYS A 389 -1.54 5.38 -1.72
N PRO A 390 -0.42 6.01 -2.10
CA PRO A 390 0.06 5.96 -3.49
C PRO A 390 0.36 4.55 -4.02
N ARG A 391 0.82 3.65 -3.13
CA ARG A 391 1.14 2.25 -3.45
C ARG A 391 0.12 1.37 -2.78
N HIS A 392 -0.98 1.06 -3.46
CA HIS A 392 -2.03 0.22 -2.89
C HIS A 392 -2.55 -0.82 -3.86
N TYR A 393 -3.03 -1.92 -3.30
CA TYR A 393 -3.92 -2.87 -3.95
C TYR A 393 -5.17 -3.00 -3.10
N ILE A 394 -6.33 -2.55 -3.60
CA ILE A 394 -7.62 -2.86 -2.97
C ILE A 394 -8.18 -4.07 -3.68
N LEU A 395 -8.34 -5.19 -2.96
CA LEU A 395 -8.86 -6.43 -3.52
C LEU A 395 -10.30 -6.63 -3.04
N ARG A 396 -11.28 -6.28 -3.86
CA ARG A 396 -12.70 -6.51 -3.55
C ARG A 396 -13.04 -7.96 -3.84
N SER A 397 -13.76 -8.58 -2.92
CA SER A 397 -14.12 -9.99 -3.02
C SER A 397 -15.51 -10.24 -2.46
N SER A 398 -16.04 -11.44 -2.67
CA SER A 398 -17.34 -11.85 -2.16
C SER A 398 -17.30 -13.30 -1.67
N TRP A 399 -18.17 -13.59 -0.68
CA TRP A 399 -18.52 -14.95 -0.26
C TRP A 399 -17.30 -15.82 0.04
N VAL A 400 -16.43 -15.30 0.91
CA VAL A 400 -15.09 -15.83 1.19
C VAL A 400 -15.15 -17.15 1.97
N ILE A 401 -14.48 -18.18 1.45
CA ILE A 401 -14.37 -19.53 2.02
C ILE A 401 -12.90 -19.89 2.30
N GLY A 402 -12.59 -20.31 3.52
CA GLY A 402 -11.24 -20.67 3.93
C GLY A 402 -11.20 -21.52 5.19
N ASP A 403 -10.10 -21.43 5.93
CA ASP A 403 -9.96 -22.08 7.23
C ASP A 403 -10.59 -21.24 8.35
N GLY A 404 -11.86 -21.49 8.63
CA GLY A 404 -12.66 -20.82 9.66
C GLY A 404 -14.15 -21.07 9.48
N HIS A 405 -14.98 -20.41 10.28
CA HIS A 405 -16.44 -20.46 10.12
C HIS A 405 -16.86 -19.80 8.80
N ASN A 406 -17.59 -20.53 7.97
CA ASN A 406 -18.10 -20.04 6.68
C ASN A 406 -19.33 -20.83 6.24
N PHE A 407 -20.00 -20.33 5.20
CA PHE A 407 -21.25 -20.88 4.69
C PHE A 407 -21.14 -22.36 4.27
N VAL A 408 -20.07 -22.74 3.58
CA VAL A 408 -19.88 -24.11 3.08
C VAL A 408 -19.79 -25.10 4.25
N ARG A 409 -19.05 -24.77 5.31
CA ARG A 409 -18.98 -25.62 6.51
C ARG A 409 -20.33 -25.71 7.23
N THR A 410 -21.07 -24.62 7.30
CA THR A 410 -22.44 -24.61 7.86
C THR A 410 -23.36 -25.53 7.06
N MET A 411 -23.34 -25.45 5.73
CA MET A 411 -24.16 -26.29 4.87
C MET A 411 -23.75 -27.77 4.94
N LYS A 412 -22.44 -28.08 5.01
CA LYS A 412 -21.98 -29.46 5.25
C LYS A 412 -22.55 -30.02 6.56
N ALA A 413 -22.42 -29.28 7.66
CA ALA A 413 -22.94 -29.73 8.96
C ALA A 413 -24.47 -29.90 8.96
N LEU A 414 -25.21 -29.04 8.26
CA LEU A 414 -26.66 -29.19 8.11
C LEU A 414 -27.03 -30.39 7.22
N SER A 415 -26.27 -30.65 6.15
CA SER A 415 -26.44 -31.84 5.30
C SER A 415 -26.24 -33.12 6.11
N ASP A 416 -25.21 -33.17 6.96
CA ASP A 416 -24.94 -34.31 7.85
C ASP A 416 -26.09 -34.55 8.84
N ARG A 417 -26.63 -33.47 9.43
CA ARG A 417 -27.80 -33.55 10.32
C ARG A 417 -29.05 -34.04 9.60
N VAL A 418 -29.31 -33.56 8.37
CA VAL A 418 -30.44 -34.02 7.56
C VAL A 418 -30.30 -35.49 7.14
N ALA A 419 -29.06 -35.97 6.98
CA ALA A 419 -28.79 -37.36 6.64
C ALA A 419 -28.88 -38.30 7.86
N ASP A 420 -28.79 -37.79 9.08
CA ASP A 420 -28.88 -38.58 10.31
C ASP A 420 -30.34 -38.89 10.67
N PRO A 421 -30.78 -40.17 10.62
CA PRO A 421 -32.14 -40.54 10.97
C PRO A 421 -32.51 -40.27 12.45
N ALA A 422 -31.52 -39.99 13.30
CA ALA A 422 -31.73 -39.64 14.70
C ALA A 422 -31.86 -38.13 14.95
N ASP A 423 -31.53 -37.28 13.97
CA ASP A 423 -31.81 -35.84 14.03
C ASP A 423 -33.24 -35.58 13.52
N ALA A 424 -33.88 -34.53 14.02
CA ALA A 424 -35.24 -34.16 13.64
C ALA A 424 -35.27 -33.17 12.45
N LEU A 425 -34.12 -32.78 11.92
CA LEU A 425 -34.01 -31.83 10.83
C LEU A 425 -34.26 -32.51 9.48
N ASP A 426 -35.44 -32.31 8.90
CA ASP A 426 -35.82 -32.94 7.62
C ASP A 426 -35.32 -32.18 6.37
N GLU A 427 -35.25 -30.85 6.45
CA GLU A 427 -34.90 -29.96 5.35
C GLU A 427 -34.40 -28.60 5.85
N VAL A 428 -33.80 -27.81 4.96
CA VAL A 428 -33.34 -26.45 5.24
C VAL A 428 -33.81 -25.47 4.16
N THR A 429 -34.06 -24.22 4.56
CA THR A 429 -34.41 -23.13 3.65
C THR A 429 -33.21 -22.22 3.41
N VAL A 430 -32.98 -21.85 2.15
CA VAL A 430 -31.85 -21.00 1.75
C VAL A 430 -32.31 -19.99 0.70
N VAL A 431 -31.86 -18.74 0.85
CA VAL A 431 -32.21 -17.64 -0.06
C VAL A 431 -31.79 -17.94 -1.51
N ASN A 432 -32.69 -17.69 -2.46
CA ASN A 432 -32.50 -18.02 -3.87
C ASN A 432 -32.46 -16.79 -4.81
N ASP A 433 -32.60 -15.59 -4.26
CA ASP A 433 -32.63 -14.31 -5.00
C ASP A 433 -31.42 -13.41 -4.68
N GLN A 434 -30.38 -13.98 -4.06
CA GLN A 434 -29.07 -13.36 -3.87
C GLN A 434 -28.02 -14.15 -4.66
N ILE A 435 -27.42 -13.51 -5.66
CA ILE A 435 -26.57 -14.13 -6.69
C ILE A 435 -25.13 -13.61 -6.57
N GLY A 436 -24.16 -14.51 -6.66
CA GLY A 436 -22.74 -14.19 -6.56
C GLY A 436 -21.85 -15.40 -6.86
N ARG A 437 -20.59 -15.34 -6.42
CA ARG A 437 -19.59 -16.41 -6.59
C ARG A 437 -18.87 -16.64 -5.27
N LEU A 438 -18.56 -17.90 -4.96
CA LEU A 438 -17.65 -18.21 -3.85
C LEU A 438 -16.24 -17.74 -4.17
N THR A 439 -15.51 -17.28 -3.16
CA THR A 439 -14.09 -16.97 -3.29
C THR A 439 -13.28 -17.75 -2.28
N PHE A 440 -12.34 -18.57 -2.74
CA PHE A 440 -11.49 -19.35 -1.85
C PHE A 440 -10.27 -18.55 -1.44
N THR A 441 -9.99 -18.51 -0.13
CA THR A 441 -8.86 -17.75 0.43
C THR A 441 -7.49 -18.18 -0.10
N SER A 442 -7.33 -19.43 -0.55
CA SER A 442 -6.14 -19.89 -1.25
C SER A 442 -5.95 -19.22 -2.62
N ASP A 443 -7.02 -18.96 -3.36
CA ASP A 443 -7.01 -18.21 -4.61
C ASP A 443 -6.75 -16.72 -4.34
N MET A 444 -7.37 -16.17 -3.29
CA MET A 444 -7.09 -14.79 -2.85
C MET A 444 -5.61 -14.58 -2.48
N ALA A 445 -5.01 -15.51 -1.71
CA ALA A 445 -3.60 -15.43 -1.37
C ALA A 445 -2.72 -15.45 -2.63
N ARG A 446 -2.96 -16.40 -3.55
CA ARG A 446 -2.26 -16.45 -4.84
C ARG A 446 -2.37 -15.15 -5.63
N ALA A 447 -3.56 -14.58 -5.72
CA ALA A 447 -3.79 -13.31 -6.42
C ALA A 447 -3.06 -12.13 -5.76
N ILE A 448 -3.07 -12.04 -4.42
CA ILE A 448 -2.35 -11.01 -3.67
C ILE A 448 -0.85 -11.08 -3.97
N LEU A 449 -0.25 -12.26 -3.88
CA LEU A 449 1.19 -12.43 -4.10
C LEU A 449 1.53 -12.21 -5.59
N HIS A 450 0.66 -12.59 -6.52
CA HIS A 450 0.80 -12.27 -7.95
C HIS A 450 0.80 -10.75 -8.20
N LEU A 451 -0.14 -10.00 -7.62
CA LEU A 451 -0.19 -8.54 -7.74
C LEU A 451 1.06 -7.88 -7.16
N LEU A 452 1.56 -8.38 -6.03
CA LEU A 452 2.82 -7.94 -5.44
C LEU A 452 4.05 -8.25 -6.29
N GLY A 453 3.92 -9.12 -7.30
CA GLY A 453 4.97 -9.43 -8.26
C GLY A 453 5.73 -10.72 -7.99
N TYR A 454 5.26 -11.57 -7.08
CA TYR A 454 5.80 -12.92 -6.92
C TYR A 454 5.37 -13.79 -8.10
N ARG A 455 6.32 -14.52 -8.68
CA ARG A 455 6.10 -15.57 -9.68
C ARG A 455 6.63 -16.91 -9.16
N GLN A 456 6.35 -17.98 -9.91
CA GLN A 456 6.75 -19.32 -9.49
C GLN A 456 8.27 -19.44 -9.41
N GLY A 457 8.78 -19.80 -8.23
CA GLY A 457 10.22 -19.91 -7.95
C GLY A 457 10.89 -18.62 -7.48
N ASP A 458 10.16 -17.50 -7.46
CA ASP A 458 10.67 -16.24 -6.92
C ASP A 458 10.79 -16.31 -5.40
N MET A 459 11.91 -15.82 -4.87
CA MET A 459 12.09 -15.58 -3.43
C MET A 459 11.77 -14.14 -3.03
N GLU A 460 11.74 -13.22 -4.01
CA GLU A 460 11.49 -11.79 -3.88
C GLU A 460 10.60 -11.33 -5.05
N PRO A 461 9.76 -10.30 -4.90
CA PRO A 461 8.87 -9.85 -5.97
C PRO A 461 9.66 -9.28 -7.17
N THR A 462 9.38 -9.78 -8.36
CA THR A 462 10.11 -9.44 -9.59
C THR A 462 9.31 -8.55 -10.56
N ALA A 463 7.98 -8.70 -10.58
CA ALA A 463 7.12 -8.04 -11.57
C ALA A 463 5.75 -7.62 -10.98
N PRO A 464 5.70 -6.57 -10.15
CA PRO A 464 4.45 -6.10 -9.56
C PRO A 464 3.47 -5.59 -10.62
N ALA A 465 2.18 -5.85 -10.40
CA ALA A 465 1.10 -5.32 -11.24
C ALA A 465 0.90 -3.81 -10.99
N PRO A 466 0.25 -3.07 -11.90
CA PRO A 466 -0.12 -1.67 -11.64
C PRO A 466 -0.91 -1.51 -10.32
N TYR A 467 -0.61 -0.49 -9.53
CA TYR A 467 -1.38 -0.22 -8.31
C TYR A 467 -2.83 0.16 -8.62
N GLY A 468 -3.74 -0.13 -7.68
CA GLY A 468 -5.15 0.27 -7.77
C GLY A 468 -6.11 -0.76 -7.17
N THR A 469 -7.38 -0.62 -7.51
CA THR A 469 -8.43 -1.57 -7.13
C THR A 469 -8.53 -2.73 -8.11
N TYR A 470 -8.75 -3.93 -7.60
CA TYR A 470 -8.96 -5.15 -8.36
C TYR A 470 -10.13 -5.92 -7.76
N ASP A 471 -11.01 -6.38 -8.62
CA ASP A 471 -12.08 -7.29 -8.25
C ASP A 471 -11.59 -8.74 -8.38
N LEU A 472 -11.87 -9.56 -7.35
CA LEU A 472 -11.48 -10.97 -7.32
C LEU A 472 -12.52 -11.83 -6.62
N THR A 473 -13.06 -12.76 -7.40
CA THR A 473 -13.81 -13.92 -6.93
C THR A 473 -13.29 -15.18 -7.62
N GLY A 474 -13.82 -16.37 -7.30
CA GLY A 474 -13.62 -17.50 -8.20
C GLY A 474 -14.30 -17.24 -9.55
N SER A 475 -13.79 -17.83 -10.64
CA SER A 475 -14.38 -17.69 -11.97
C SER A 475 -15.57 -18.64 -12.18
N GLY A 476 -16.20 -18.59 -13.35
CA GLY A 476 -17.35 -19.42 -13.72
C GLY A 476 -18.71 -18.74 -13.54
N GLU A 477 -19.80 -19.45 -13.82
CA GLU A 477 -21.15 -18.88 -13.75
C GLU A 477 -21.53 -18.51 -12.30
N PRO A 478 -22.09 -17.31 -12.04
CA PRO A 478 -22.67 -16.97 -10.73
C PRO A 478 -23.77 -17.96 -10.33
N ALA A 479 -24.04 -18.04 -9.04
CA ALA A 479 -25.11 -18.89 -8.49
C ALA A 479 -25.74 -18.24 -7.26
N SER A 480 -26.96 -18.67 -6.93
CA SER A 480 -27.61 -18.30 -5.68
C SER A 480 -27.01 -19.06 -4.48
N TRP A 481 -27.21 -18.53 -3.28
CA TRP A 481 -26.88 -19.28 -2.06
C TRP A 481 -27.59 -20.64 -1.98
N CYS A 482 -28.84 -20.72 -2.46
CA CYS A 482 -29.61 -21.97 -2.51
C CYS A 482 -28.97 -22.98 -3.46
N GLU A 483 -28.54 -22.57 -4.65
CA GLU A 483 -27.84 -23.44 -5.60
C GLU A 483 -26.51 -23.94 -5.03
N ILE A 484 -25.73 -23.07 -4.37
CA ILE A 484 -24.50 -23.46 -3.69
C ILE A 484 -24.79 -24.46 -2.57
N ALA A 485 -25.80 -24.20 -1.73
CA ALA A 485 -26.18 -25.12 -0.67
C ALA A 485 -26.58 -26.50 -1.20
N ARG A 486 -27.35 -26.56 -2.31
CA ARG A 486 -27.67 -27.81 -3.00
C ARG A 486 -26.41 -28.55 -3.44
N MET A 487 -25.49 -27.85 -4.09
CA MET A 487 -24.21 -28.43 -4.51
C MET A 487 -23.42 -28.98 -3.31
N VAL A 488 -23.38 -28.27 -2.18
CA VAL A 488 -22.73 -28.78 -0.96
C VAL A 488 -23.44 -30.04 -0.46
N PHE A 489 -24.76 -30.04 -0.34
CA PHE A 489 -25.54 -31.19 0.12
C PHE A 489 -25.34 -32.41 -0.77
N ASP A 490 -25.36 -32.22 -2.10
CA ASP A 490 -25.13 -33.29 -3.06
C ASP A 490 -23.71 -33.86 -2.98
N LEU A 491 -22.69 -33.00 -2.82
CA LEU A 491 -21.30 -33.43 -2.70
C LEU A 491 -21.00 -34.14 -1.37
N VAL A 492 -21.73 -33.84 -0.30
CA VAL A 492 -21.50 -34.42 1.03
C VAL A 492 -22.30 -35.71 1.21
N ASN A 493 -23.62 -35.68 0.99
CA ASN A 493 -24.54 -36.79 1.31
C ASN A 493 -25.51 -37.14 0.16
N GLY A 494 -25.47 -36.47 -0.99
CA GLY A 494 -26.41 -36.71 -2.09
C GLY A 494 -27.85 -36.27 -1.80
N ASN A 495 -28.04 -35.32 -0.86
CA ASN A 495 -29.35 -34.90 -0.34
C ASN A 495 -29.72 -33.45 -0.71
N GLY A 496 -29.29 -32.95 -1.87
CA GLY A 496 -29.55 -31.57 -2.32
C GLY A 496 -31.03 -31.23 -2.48
N ASP A 497 -31.91 -32.22 -2.69
CA ASP A 497 -33.36 -32.03 -2.75
C ASP A 497 -33.95 -31.52 -1.43
N LYS A 498 -33.22 -31.66 -0.32
CA LYS A 498 -33.57 -31.17 1.03
C LYS A 498 -33.29 -29.68 1.24
N VAL A 499 -32.70 -29.00 0.25
CA VAL A 499 -32.52 -27.55 0.26
C VAL A 499 -33.68 -26.88 -0.49
N LYS A 500 -34.52 -26.16 0.26
CA LYS A 500 -35.70 -25.47 -0.26
C LYS A 500 -35.40 -23.99 -0.50
N PRO A 501 -35.81 -23.43 -1.64
CA PRO A 501 -35.59 -22.02 -1.93
C PRO A 501 -36.56 -21.17 -1.12
N VAL A 502 -36.08 -20.01 -0.66
CA VAL A 502 -36.92 -18.93 -0.12
C VAL A 502 -36.49 -17.59 -0.71
N SER A 503 -37.39 -16.61 -0.74
CA SER A 503 -37.00 -15.24 -1.10
C SER A 503 -36.30 -14.54 0.06
N THR A 504 -35.56 -13.46 -0.23
CA THR A 504 -34.97 -12.61 0.80
C THR A 504 -36.06 -11.99 1.69
N GLU A 505 -37.20 -11.61 1.12
CA GLU A 505 -38.36 -11.08 1.88
C GLU A 505 -38.90 -12.11 2.87
N GLU A 506 -39.14 -13.35 2.44
CA GLU A 506 -39.61 -14.44 3.29
C GLU A 506 -38.59 -14.81 4.38
N TYR A 507 -37.31 -14.83 4.02
CA TYR A 507 -36.23 -15.10 4.97
C TYR A 507 -36.19 -14.01 6.06
N TYR A 508 -36.34 -12.74 5.68
CA TYR A 508 -36.27 -11.60 6.60
C TYR A 508 -37.49 -11.52 7.51
N ALA A 509 -38.68 -11.87 6.99
CA ALA A 509 -39.90 -11.91 7.80
C ALA A 509 -39.83 -12.91 8.96
N ASN A 510 -39.01 -13.96 8.81
CA ASN A 510 -38.83 -15.01 9.83
C ASN A 510 -37.59 -14.80 10.71
N ALA A 511 -36.80 -13.75 10.46
CA ALA A 511 -35.60 -13.50 11.23
C ALA A 511 -35.93 -12.92 12.62
N THR A 512 -35.34 -13.51 13.66
CA THR A 512 -35.55 -13.10 15.07
C THR A 512 -34.45 -12.17 15.60
N GLY A 513 -33.39 -11.95 14.81
CA GLY A 513 -32.24 -11.12 15.15
C GLY A 513 -32.10 -9.90 14.24
N PRO A 514 -31.05 -9.08 14.43
CA PRO A 514 -30.73 -8.02 13.49
C PRO A 514 -30.46 -8.62 12.11
N VAL A 515 -30.93 -7.94 11.06
CA VAL A 515 -30.74 -8.35 9.67
C VAL A 515 -30.18 -7.18 8.90
N ALA A 516 -29.03 -7.39 8.26
CA ALA A 516 -28.48 -6.42 7.34
C ALA A 516 -29.12 -6.56 5.95
N PRO A 517 -29.38 -5.45 5.23
CA PRO A 517 -29.74 -5.52 3.83
C PRO A 517 -28.58 -6.11 3.02
N ARG A 518 -28.89 -7.07 2.13
CA ARG A 518 -27.91 -7.77 1.31
C ARG A 518 -28.12 -7.42 -0.17
N PRO A 519 -27.05 -7.19 -0.95
CA PRO A 519 -27.16 -6.99 -2.39
C PRO A 519 -27.82 -8.19 -3.07
N ALA A 520 -28.75 -7.94 -4.00
CA ALA A 520 -29.37 -9.02 -4.79
C ALA A 520 -28.36 -9.64 -5.76
N TYR A 521 -27.50 -8.81 -6.34
CA TYR A 521 -26.38 -9.25 -7.18
C TYR A 521 -25.06 -8.80 -6.55
N SER A 522 -24.07 -9.69 -6.58
CA SER A 522 -22.74 -9.48 -6.01
C SER A 522 -21.63 -10.03 -6.91
N THR A 523 -21.96 -10.30 -8.18
CA THR A 523 -20.98 -10.75 -9.17
C THR A 523 -20.02 -9.62 -9.49
N LEU A 524 -18.73 -9.89 -9.38
CA LEU A 524 -17.68 -8.94 -9.75
C LEU A 524 -17.09 -9.32 -11.12
N ASP A 525 -16.76 -8.30 -11.92
CA ASP A 525 -16.01 -8.42 -13.16
C ASP A 525 -14.54 -8.77 -12.86
N LEU A 526 -13.99 -9.77 -13.53
CA LEU A 526 -12.63 -10.27 -13.30
C LEU A 526 -11.64 -9.80 -14.39
N ASN A 527 -12.10 -9.06 -15.40
CA ASN A 527 -11.30 -8.67 -16.57
C ASN A 527 -9.99 -7.97 -16.18
N LYS A 528 -10.01 -7.11 -15.15
CA LYS A 528 -8.84 -6.33 -14.76
C LYS A 528 -7.75 -7.20 -14.11
N ILE A 529 -8.12 -8.10 -13.20
CA ILE A 529 -7.16 -9.05 -12.60
C ILE A 529 -6.64 -10.02 -13.67
N GLU A 530 -7.50 -10.46 -14.59
CA GLU A 530 -7.13 -11.35 -15.69
C GLU A 530 -6.12 -10.73 -16.66
N THR A 531 -6.26 -9.43 -16.93
CA THR A 531 -5.32 -8.68 -17.77
C THR A 531 -3.91 -8.60 -17.16
N THR A 532 -3.76 -8.81 -15.85
CA THR A 532 -2.43 -8.94 -15.22
C THR A 532 -1.76 -10.29 -15.46
N GLY A 533 -2.44 -11.22 -16.12
CA GLY A 533 -2.00 -12.60 -16.33
C GLY A 533 -2.42 -13.58 -15.23
N TYR A 534 -3.17 -13.11 -14.20
CA TYR A 534 -3.75 -14.00 -13.20
C TYR A 534 -5.00 -14.69 -13.75
N GLN A 535 -5.25 -15.94 -13.39
CA GLN A 535 -6.47 -16.66 -13.81
C GLN A 535 -7.17 -17.21 -12.57
N PRO A 536 -8.30 -16.60 -12.15
CA PRO A 536 -9.07 -17.10 -11.01
C PRO A 536 -9.60 -18.51 -11.29
N THR A 537 -9.55 -19.37 -10.28
CA THR A 537 -10.00 -20.76 -10.42
C THR A 537 -11.53 -20.81 -10.43
N ASP A 538 -12.13 -21.73 -11.21
CA ASP A 538 -13.58 -21.91 -11.19
C ASP A 538 -14.02 -22.25 -9.75
N TRP A 539 -15.02 -21.52 -9.26
CA TRP A 539 -15.41 -21.64 -7.86
C TRP A 539 -16.07 -22.99 -7.55
N ARG A 540 -16.70 -23.65 -8.54
CA ARG A 540 -17.31 -24.99 -8.37
C ARG A 540 -16.24 -26.07 -8.29
N GLU A 541 -15.17 -25.94 -9.06
CA GLU A 541 -14.00 -26.83 -8.93
C GLU A 541 -13.35 -26.68 -7.56
N SER A 542 -13.14 -25.43 -7.13
CA SER A 542 -12.57 -25.12 -5.82
C SER A 542 -13.45 -25.65 -4.67
N LEU A 543 -14.78 -25.59 -4.83
CA LEU A 543 -15.74 -26.13 -3.86
C LEU A 543 -15.60 -27.64 -3.69
N LYS A 544 -15.49 -28.39 -4.79
CA LYS A 544 -15.28 -29.85 -4.75
C LYS A 544 -14.01 -30.19 -3.97
N VAL A 545 -12.89 -29.57 -4.35
CA VAL A 545 -11.60 -29.77 -3.67
C VAL A 545 -11.68 -29.41 -2.18
N TYR A 546 -12.38 -28.35 -1.83
CA TYR A 546 -12.54 -27.92 -0.44
C TYR A 546 -13.32 -28.94 0.41
N ILE A 547 -14.41 -29.50 -0.13
CA ILE A 547 -15.21 -30.53 0.56
C ILE A 547 -14.41 -31.83 0.72
N GLU A 548 -13.71 -32.27 -0.33
CA GLU A 548 -12.87 -33.48 -0.31
C GLU A 548 -11.74 -33.39 0.73
N LYS A 549 -11.00 -32.26 0.75
CA LYS A 549 -9.95 -32.03 1.76
C LYS A 549 -10.53 -31.98 3.18
N GLY A 550 -11.73 -31.42 3.36
CA GLY A 550 -12.42 -31.37 4.65
C GLY A 550 -13.02 -32.70 5.11
N ALA A 551 -12.97 -33.77 4.31
CA ALA A 551 -13.40 -35.12 4.68
C ALA A 551 -12.22 -35.98 5.20
N THR A 552 -10.98 -35.52 5.04
CA THR A 552 -9.75 -36.26 5.39
C THR A 552 -9.05 -35.73 6.65
N ALA A 553 -9.62 -34.72 7.31
CA ALA A 553 -9.08 -34.09 8.52
C ALA A 553 -9.87 -34.45 9.78
#